data_AF-A0A7L2JSR8-F1
#
_entry.id   AF-A0A7L2JSR8-F1
#
_cell.length_a   1.000
_cell.length_b   1.000
_cell.length_c   1.000
_cell.angle_alpha   90.00
_cell.angle_beta   90.00
_cell.angle_gamma   90.00
#
_symmetry.space_group_name_H-M   'P 1'
#
loop_
_entity.id
_entity.type
_entity.pdbx_description
1 polymer ?
#
loop_
_entity_poly.entity_id
_entity_poly.type
_entity_poly.pdbx_seq_one_letter_code
_entity_poly.pdbx_strand_id
1 'polypeptide(L)'
;QSLLCHLLSSSKWESNEAETSTFISALGYTSADYYCHLVKNLVVSLVTELRENQSNGLNSQESISASRVNAMSIFCVPLITLPDLTPLLETLLLYHGGSSKEILSSEFLGAVNDAFLKKKISLPEPAIFSLWLRHLPSLEKATLHLLDQLFSVQMNSLEEVARVIKDSLLPQAASHPAIFRIINEIFKNALMETDGTSEVVTIIQVFTQLFLQAHQNENKQHKFPLKAYFPNHHQPLVRSLARRPFELPTASWSQHVKHVSDMVKALVEDTNTSSLTDLFEIWFLVACFGEWVDIAAEQLLKAAVEPDAVLWLLAFYCCPKTENQQRTQTMV
;
A
#
# COMPACT_ATOMS: atom_id res chain seq x y z
N GLN A 1 -18.04 14.92 -25.06
CA GLN A 1 -18.59 16.12 -24.41
C GLN A 1 -18.64 15.84 -22.91
N SER A 2 -18.12 16.74 -22.07
CA SER A 2 -17.95 16.46 -20.63
C SER A 2 -19.30 16.48 -19.90
N LEU A 3 -19.52 15.52 -19.00
CA LEU A 3 -20.77 15.39 -18.22
C LEU A 3 -21.01 16.64 -17.35
N LEU A 4 -19.94 17.27 -16.87
CA LEU A 4 -19.98 18.52 -16.10
C LEU A 4 -20.47 19.68 -16.96
N CYS A 5 -20.05 19.71 -18.23
CA CYS A 5 -20.53 20.70 -19.19
C CYS A 5 -22.01 20.51 -19.49
N HIS A 6 -22.46 19.25 -19.58
CA HIS A 6 -23.88 18.95 -19.70
C HIS A 6 -24.66 19.40 -18.47
N LEU A 7 -24.18 19.11 -17.25
CA LEU A 7 -24.82 19.56 -16.02
C LEU A 7 -24.94 21.08 -15.98
N LEU A 8 -23.87 21.82 -16.28
CA LEU A 8 -23.87 23.30 -16.32
C LEU A 8 -24.73 23.88 -17.45
N SER A 9 -24.81 23.20 -18.59
CA SER A 9 -25.70 23.60 -19.70
C SER A 9 -27.17 23.26 -19.43
N SER A 10 -27.44 22.29 -18.56
CA SER A 10 -28.80 21.82 -18.23
C SER A 10 -29.37 22.44 -16.96
N SER A 11 -28.50 22.96 -16.09
CA SER A 11 -28.95 23.72 -14.92
C SER A 11 -29.62 24.96 -15.46
N LYS A 12 -30.95 25.02 -15.32
CA LYS A 12 -31.72 26.25 -15.40
C LYS A 12 -31.14 27.21 -14.36
N TRP A 13 -30.11 27.97 -14.73
CA TRP A 13 -29.81 29.21 -14.02
C TRP A 13 -30.96 30.15 -14.38
N GLU A 14 -32.00 30.07 -13.57
CA GLU A 14 -33.26 30.79 -13.71
C GLU A 14 -32.99 32.30 -13.71
N SER A 15 -32.87 32.88 -14.91
CA SER A 15 -33.37 34.22 -15.28
C SER A 15 -32.92 34.67 -16.68
N ASN A 16 -31.78 34.22 -17.21
CA ASN A 16 -31.15 34.88 -18.37
C ASN A 16 -30.63 33.93 -19.49
N GLU A 17 -31.20 32.74 -19.65
CA GLU A 17 -30.75 31.72 -20.61
C GLU A 17 -30.72 32.23 -22.07
N ALA A 18 -31.67 33.08 -22.46
CA ALA A 18 -31.74 33.69 -23.80
C ALA A 18 -30.65 34.75 -24.05
N GLU A 19 -30.36 35.61 -23.07
CA GLU A 19 -29.28 36.60 -23.18
C GLU A 19 -27.90 35.93 -23.17
N THR A 20 -27.74 34.92 -22.32
CA THR A 20 -26.48 34.17 -22.18
C THR A 20 -26.16 33.39 -23.46
N SER A 21 -27.17 32.73 -24.06
CA SER A 21 -26.99 32.02 -25.35
C SER A 21 -26.69 32.96 -26.52
N THR A 22 -27.30 34.15 -26.55
CA THR A 22 -27.01 35.19 -27.56
C THR A 22 -25.59 35.74 -27.40
N PHE A 23 -25.13 35.95 -26.16
CA PHE A 23 -23.76 36.37 -25.86
C PHE A 23 -22.72 35.31 -26.24
N ILE A 24 -22.97 34.04 -25.90
CA ILE A 24 -22.06 32.93 -26.23
C ILE A 24 -21.91 32.76 -27.76
N SER A 25 -23.03 32.87 -28.49
CA SER A 25 -23.00 32.79 -29.96
C SER A 25 -22.31 33.99 -30.61
N ALA A 26 -22.44 35.20 -30.04
CA ALA A 26 -21.70 36.39 -30.50
C ALA A 26 -20.17 36.25 -30.34
N LEU A 27 -19.71 35.45 -29.37
CA LEU A 27 -18.29 35.13 -29.16
C LEU A 27 -17.79 33.99 -30.06
N GLY A 28 -18.65 33.43 -30.93
CA GLY A 28 -18.29 32.35 -31.85
C GLY A 28 -18.23 30.95 -31.22
N TYR A 29 -18.72 30.79 -29.99
CA TYR A 29 -18.81 29.49 -29.32
C TYR A 29 -20.20 28.87 -29.44
N THR A 30 -20.29 27.54 -29.39
CA THR A 30 -21.54 26.88 -29.03
C THR A 30 -21.70 26.89 -27.51
N SER A 31 -22.94 26.86 -27.00
CA SER A 31 -23.22 26.76 -25.56
C SER A 31 -22.44 25.62 -24.89
N ALA A 32 -22.36 24.47 -25.56
CA ALA A 32 -21.59 23.31 -25.12
C ALA A 32 -20.08 23.58 -25.00
N ASP A 33 -19.50 24.25 -25.99
CA ASP A 33 -18.07 24.57 -26.01
C ASP A 33 -17.72 25.59 -24.94
N TYR A 34 -18.58 26.60 -24.74
CA TYR A 34 -18.39 27.63 -23.71
C TYR A 34 -18.32 27.03 -22.30
N TYR A 35 -19.27 26.18 -21.92
CA TYR A 35 -19.25 25.54 -20.60
C TYR A 35 -18.05 24.60 -20.44
N CYS A 36 -17.60 23.94 -21.51
CA CYS A 36 -16.40 23.11 -21.47
C CYS A 36 -15.12 23.92 -21.24
N HIS A 37 -14.99 25.05 -21.92
CA HIS A 37 -13.88 25.97 -21.68
C HIS A 37 -13.96 26.60 -20.29
N LEU A 38 -15.16 26.94 -19.80
CA LEU A 38 -15.36 27.47 -18.46
C LEU A 38 -14.93 26.49 -17.37
N VAL A 39 -15.33 25.22 -17.45
CA VAL A 39 -14.92 24.17 -16.50
C VAL A 39 -13.41 23.98 -16.51
N LYS A 40 -12.81 23.89 -17.70
CA LYS A 40 -11.35 23.77 -17.84
C LYS A 40 -10.63 24.96 -17.20
N ASN A 41 -11.10 26.18 -17.48
CA ASN A 41 -10.49 27.39 -16.91
C ASN A 41 -10.65 27.43 -15.39
N LEU A 42 -11.82 27.06 -14.85
CA LEU A 42 -12.04 26.98 -13.40
C LEU A 42 -11.09 25.98 -12.74
N VAL A 43 -10.96 24.76 -13.30
CA VAL A 43 -10.04 23.74 -12.78
C VAL A 43 -8.60 24.23 -12.84
N VAL A 44 -8.17 24.80 -13.96
CA VAL A 44 -6.83 25.35 -14.10
C VAL A 44 -6.57 26.46 -13.09
N SER A 45 -7.51 27.41 -12.92
CA SER A 45 -7.39 28.49 -11.94
C SER A 45 -7.26 27.98 -10.50
N LEU A 46 -8.06 26.97 -10.11
CA LEU A 46 -7.97 26.37 -8.77
C LEU A 46 -6.64 25.63 -8.58
N VAL A 47 -6.18 24.92 -9.60
CA VAL A 47 -4.88 24.22 -9.57
C VAL A 47 -3.73 25.21 -9.46
N THR A 48 -3.75 26.31 -10.21
CA THR A 48 -2.73 27.36 -10.12
C THR A 48 -2.75 28.02 -8.74
N GLU A 49 -3.94 28.31 -8.20
CA GLU A 49 -4.11 28.85 -6.84
C GLU A 49 -3.42 27.91 -5.83
N LEU A 50 -3.69 26.61 -5.89
CA LEU A 50 -3.11 25.64 -4.95
C LEU A 50 -1.59 25.45 -5.12
N ARG A 51 -1.06 25.56 -6.34
CA ARG A 51 0.37 25.33 -6.63
C ARG A 51 1.24 26.53 -6.31
N GLU A 52 0.82 27.75 -6.65
CA GLU A 52 1.58 28.98 -6.38
C GLU A 52 1.91 29.13 -4.89
N ASN A 53 1.02 28.64 -4.03
CA ASN A 53 1.18 28.63 -2.57
C ASN A 53 2.17 27.58 -2.05
N GLN A 54 2.44 26.49 -2.77
CA GLN A 54 3.46 25.51 -2.37
C GLN A 54 4.88 25.99 -2.64
N SER A 55 5.07 26.80 -3.69
CA SER A 55 6.38 27.30 -4.13
C SER A 55 6.88 28.56 -3.41
N ASN A 56 6.00 29.29 -2.72
CA ASN A 56 6.31 30.61 -2.12
C ASN A 56 6.59 30.59 -0.61
N GLY A 57 7.15 29.51 -0.07
CA GLY A 57 7.39 29.31 1.38
C GLY A 57 8.24 30.36 2.13
N LEU A 58 8.62 31.47 1.49
CA LEU A 58 9.43 32.56 2.05
C LEU A 58 8.79 33.97 1.93
N ASN A 59 7.67 34.14 1.21
CA ASN A 59 7.04 35.45 1.03
C ASN A 59 5.65 35.48 1.67
N SER A 60 5.48 36.41 2.60
CA SER A 60 4.28 36.69 3.41
C SER A 60 3.11 37.25 2.58
N GLN A 61 2.75 36.61 1.47
CA GLN A 61 1.59 36.96 0.65
C GLN A 61 0.52 35.89 0.88
N GLU A 62 -0.69 36.33 1.25
CA GLU A 62 -1.84 35.54 1.73
C GLU A 62 -1.90 34.08 1.22
N SER A 63 -1.41 33.15 2.04
CA SER A 63 -1.60 31.72 1.81
C SER A 63 -3.09 31.40 1.80
N ILE A 64 -3.55 30.53 0.89
CA ILE A 64 -4.92 30.01 0.92
C ILE A 64 -5.22 29.48 2.33
N SER A 65 -6.33 29.94 2.92
CA SER A 65 -6.74 29.47 4.23
C SER A 65 -7.04 27.97 4.19
N ALA A 66 -6.69 27.25 5.27
CA ALA A 66 -7.03 25.83 5.40
C ALA A 66 -8.55 25.58 5.23
N SER A 67 -9.39 26.53 5.64
CA SER A 67 -10.84 26.46 5.45
C SER A 67 -11.26 26.49 3.97
N ARG A 68 -10.57 27.26 3.12
CA ARG A 68 -10.85 27.32 1.68
C ARG A 68 -10.46 26.02 1.00
N VAL A 69 -9.29 25.45 1.32
CA VAL A 69 -8.87 24.13 0.80
C VAL A 69 -9.82 23.02 1.26
N ASN A 70 -10.23 23.05 2.53
CA ASN A 70 -11.22 22.10 3.06
C ASN A 70 -12.55 22.20 2.30
N ALA A 71 -13.08 23.41 2.09
CA ALA A 71 -14.30 23.63 1.32
C ALA A 71 -14.15 23.10 -0.12
N MET A 72 -13.04 23.38 -0.80
CA MET A 72 -12.76 22.83 -2.14
C MET A 72 -12.80 21.29 -2.15
N SER A 73 -12.24 20.64 -1.12
CA SER A 73 -12.28 19.17 -1.01
C SER A 73 -13.70 18.63 -0.88
N ILE A 74 -14.57 19.28 -0.10
CA ILE A 74 -15.99 18.91 0.05
C ILE A 74 -16.74 19.08 -1.28
N PHE A 75 -16.52 20.20 -2.00
CA PHE A 75 -17.14 20.43 -3.30
C PHE A 75 -16.77 19.39 -4.36
N CYS A 76 -15.59 18.78 -4.25
CA CYS A 76 -15.15 17.75 -5.19
C CYS A 76 -15.84 16.40 -4.97
N VAL A 77 -16.38 16.11 -3.78
CA VAL A 77 -16.96 14.80 -3.41
C VAL A 77 -17.96 14.26 -4.45
N PRO A 78 -19.01 15.00 -4.88
CA PRO A 78 -19.96 14.51 -5.88
C PRO A 78 -19.39 14.44 -7.30
N LEU A 79 -18.21 15.02 -7.55
CA LEU A 79 -17.62 15.22 -8.87
C LEU A 79 -16.36 14.37 -9.12
N ILE A 80 -15.92 13.57 -8.14
CA ILE A 80 -14.63 12.87 -8.19
C ILE A 80 -14.45 11.95 -9.40
N THR A 81 -15.53 11.41 -9.96
CA THR A 81 -15.47 10.49 -11.11
C THR A 81 -15.34 11.21 -12.45
N LEU A 82 -15.40 12.55 -12.44
CA LEU A 82 -15.35 13.34 -13.66
C LEU A 82 -13.88 13.56 -14.07
N PRO A 83 -13.48 13.17 -15.29
CA PRO A 83 -12.08 13.24 -15.72
C PRO A 83 -11.56 14.67 -15.80
N ASP A 84 -12.43 15.66 -16.01
CA ASP A 84 -12.03 17.06 -16.05
C ASP A 84 -11.52 17.56 -14.68
N LEU A 85 -11.90 16.91 -13.57
CA LEU A 85 -11.45 17.26 -12.23
C LEU A 85 -10.14 16.57 -11.82
N THR A 86 -9.67 15.57 -12.56
CA THR A 86 -8.48 14.79 -12.20
C THR A 86 -7.28 15.67 -11.80
N PRO A 87 -6.92 16.74 -12.53
CA PRO A 87 -5.80 17.62 -12.15
C PRO A 87 -6.01 18.33 -10.80
N LEU A 88 -7.26 18.66 -10.46
CA LEU A 88 -7.62 19.26 -9.18
C LEU A 88 -7.53 18.25 -8.04
N LEU A 89 -8.04 17.02 -8.24
CA LEU A 89 -7.95 15.94 -7.27
C LEU A 89 -6.48 15.63 -6.92
N GLU A 90 -5.64 15.51 -7.95
CA GLU A 90 -4.19 15.32 -7.79
C GLU A 90 -3.56 16.44 -6.97
N THR A 91 -3.87 17.69 -7.32
CA THR A 91 -3.28 18.87 -6.67
C THR A 91 -3.74 18.96 -5.21
N LEU A 92 -4.99 18.64 -4.91
CA LEU A 92 -5.51 18.59 -3.54
C LEU A 92 -4.82 17.50 -2.72
N LEU A 93 -4.71 16.28 -3.25
CA LEU A 93 -4.04 15.17 -2.55
C LEU A 93 -2.57 15.47 -2.28
N LEU A 94 -1.88 16.19 -3.17
CA LEU A 94 -0.49 16.60 -2.98
C LEU A 94 -0.34 17.87 -2.13
N TYR A 95 -1.45 18.53 -1.76
CA TYR A 95 -1.43 19.72 -0.92
C TYR A 95 -1.36 19.33 0.56
N HIS A 96 -0.21 19.59 1.20
CA HIS A 96 0.04 19.27 2.61
C HIS A 96 -0.18 20.47 3.56
N GLY A 97 -0.33 21.68 3.01
CA GLY A 97 -0.45 22.92 3.78
C GLY A 97 0.73 23.19 4.73
N GLY A 98 0.55 24.15 5.64
CA GLY A 98 1.56 24.52 6.64
C GLY A 98 1.29 24.02 8.06
N SER A 99 0.15 23.34 8.31
CA SER A 99 -0.25 22.87 9.63
C SER A 99 -0.07 21.36 9.78
N SER A 100 0.17 20.90 11.01
CA SER A 100 0.27 19.47 11.34
C SER A 100 -1.06 18.71 11.28
N LYS A 101 -2.19 19.42 11.15
CA LYS A 101 -3.53 18.83 11.07
C LYS A 101 -3.96 18.66 9.62
N GLU A 102 -4.62 17.53 9.35
CA GLU A 102 -5.24 17.25 8.06
C GLU A 102 -6.25 18.35 7.66
N ILE A 103 -6.09 18.88 6.45
CA ILE A 103 -6.82 20.02 5.90
C ILE A 103 -7.99 19.54 5.04
N LEU A 104 -7.82 18.44 4.31
CA LEU A 104 -8.86 17.89 3.44
C LEU A 104 -9.95 17.22 4.29
N SER A 105 -11.19 17.19 3.79
CA SER A 105 -12.27 16.48 4.47
C SER A 105 -12.05 14.96 4.39
N SER A 106 -12.37 14.26 5.48
CA SER A 106 -12.33 12.79 5.50
C SER A 106 -13.29 12.17 4.47
N GLU A 107 -14.44 12.81 4.25
CA GLU A 107 -15.42 12.42 3.22
C GLU A 107 -14.80 12.43 1.82
N PHE A 108 -14.01 13.46 1.49
CA PHE A 108 -13.28 13.54 0.23
C PHE A 108 -12.24 12.42 0.10
N LEU A 109 -11.39 12.25 1.11
CA LEU A 109 -10.32 11.23 1.09
C LEU A 109 -10.90 9.82 0.96
N GLY A 110 -11.99 9.53 1.68
CA GLY A 110 -12.71 8.27 1.58
C GLY A 110 -13.35 8.07 0.20
N ALA A 111 -14.02 9.09 -0.33
CA ALA A 111 -14.68 9.01 -1.64
C ALA A 111 -13.68 8.80 -2.79
N VAL A 112 -12.55 9.52 -2.77
CA VAL A 112 -11.46 9.34 -3.74
C VAL A 112 -10.88 7.92 -3.67
N ASN A 113 -10.62 7.40 -2.46
CA ASN A 113 -10.16 6.03 -2.28
C ASN A 113 -11.15 5.02 -2.87
N ASP A 114 -12.45 5.19 -2.61
CA ASP A 114 -13.49 4.30 -3.12
C ASP A 114 -13.60 4.33 -4.64
N ALA A 115 -13.49 5.51 -5.24
CA ALA A 115 -13.48 5.66 -6.68
C ALA A 115 -12.23 5.01 -7.30
N PHE A 116 -11.07 5.15 -6.66
CA PHE A 116 -9.81 4.54 -7.08
C PHE A 116 -9.88 3.01 -7.00
N LEU A 117 -10.31 2.44 -5.88
CA LEU A 117 -10.43 0.98 -5.69
C LEU A 117 -11.41 0.36 -6.69
N LYS A 118 -12.51 1.07 -7.00
CA LYS A 118 -13.49 0.67 -8.04
C LYS A 118 -13.03 0.95 -9.47
N LYS A 119 -11.78 1.40 -9.66
CA LYS A 119 -11.17 1.76 -10.96
C LYS A 119 -12.00 2.78 -11.76
N LYS A 120 -12.75 3.66 -11.08
CA LYS A 120 -13.55 4.73 -11.69
C LYS A 120 -12.72 5.97 -12.01
N ILE A 121 -11.57 6.11 -11.36
CA ILE A 121 -10.62 7.19 -11.58
C ILE A 121 -9.22 6.60 -11.75
N SER A 122 -8.36 7.32 -12.47
CA SER A 122 -6.93 7.06 -12.56
C SER A 122 -6.20 8.26 -12.01
N LEU A 123 -5.35 8.04 -11.01
CA LEU A 123 -4.52 9.05 -10.36
C LEU A 123 -3.07 8.56 -10.35
N PRO A 124 -2.09 9.47 -10.42
CA PRO A 124 -0.68 9.13 -10.35
C PRO A 124 -0.32 8.60 -8.97
N GLU A 125 0.68 7.71 -8.91
CA GLU A 125 1.13 7.04 -7.68
C GLU A 125 1.37 8.00 -6.50
N PRO A 126 2.06 9.15 -6.65
CA PRO A 126 2.33 10.05 -5.53
C PRO A 126 1.05 10.60 -4.88
N ALA A 127 -0.02 10.78 -5.65
CA ALA A 127 -1.29 11.26 -5.13
C ALA A 127 -1.97 10.18 -4.27
N ILE A 128 -1.94 8.93 -4.72
CA ILE A 128 -2.46 7.77 -3.97
C ILE A 128 -1.62 7.51 -2.71
N PHE A 129 -0.30 7.62 -2.80
CA PHE A 129 0.58 7.43 -1.64
C PHE A 129 0.34 8.53 -0.60
N SER A 130 0.18 9.78 -1.03
CA SER A 130 -0.16 10.88 -0.13
C SER A 130 -1.53 10.65 0.54
N LEU A 131 -2.54 10.19 -0.20
CA LEU A 131 -3.84 9.80 0.36
C LEU A 131 -3.70 8.79 1.50
N TRP A 132 -2.96 7.70 1.27
CA TRP A 132 -2.81 6.63 2.27
C TRP A 132 -1.91 7.02 3.44
N LEU A 133 -0.93 7.91 3.24
CA LEU A 133 -0.14 8.47 4.35
C LEU A 133 -0.97 9.34 5.29
N ARG A 134 -2.00 10.00 4.76
CA ARG A 134 -2.79 11.01 5.47
C ARG A 134 -4.10 10.47 6.03
N HIS A 135 -4.66 9.42 5.42
CA HIS A 135 -5.97 8.87 5.77
C HIS A 135 -5.91 7.36 6.02
N LEU A 136 -5.70 7.00 7.29
CA LEU A 136 -5.63 5.60 7.74
C LEU A 136 -6.82 4.74 7.27
N PRO A 137 -8.09 5.19 7.39
CA PRO A 137 -9.22 4.36 6.94
C PRO A 137 -9.18 4.03 5.44
N SER A 138 -8.58 4.90 4.61
CA SER A 138 -8.41 4.62 3.18
C SER A 138 -7.37 3.53 2.93
N LEU A 139 -6.26 3.54 3.67
CA LEU A 139 -5.21 2.52 3.58
C LEU A 139 -5.70 1.16 4.08
N GLU A 140 -6.39 1.12 5.22
CA GLU A 140 -7.00 -0.10 5.75
C GLU A 140 -7.97 -0.69 4.73
N LYS A 141 -8.86 0.13 4.18
CA LYS A 141 -9.82 -0.30 3.16
C LYS A 141 -9.15 -0.78 1.88
N ALA A 142 -8.06 -0.15 1.44
CA ALA A 142 -7.30 -0.60 0.28
C ALA A 142 -6.64 -1.96 0.51
N THR A 143 -6.11 -2.18 1.72
CA THR A 143 -5.46 -3.45 2.10
C THR A 143 -6.48 -4.57 2.22
N LEU A 144 -7.62 -4.32 2.86
CA LEU A 144 -8.71 -5.30 2.96
C LEU A 144 -9.31 -5.62 1.58
N HIS A 145 -9.49 -4.61 0.74
CA HIS A 145 -9.95 -4.82 -0.64
C HIS A 145 -8.97 -5.68 -1.46
N LEU A 146 -7.66 -5.53 -1.26
CA LEU A 146 -6.67 -6.42 -1.86
C LEU A 146 -6.87 -7.87 -1.39
N LEU A 147 -7.02 -8.09 -0.09
CA LEU A 147 -7.28 -9.43 0.47
C LEU A 147 -8.57 -10.03 -0.12
N ASP A 148 -9.67 -9.29 -0.14
CA ASP A 148 -10.93 -9.73 -0.72
C ASP A 148 -10.79 -10.13 -2.20
N GLN A 149 -10.05 -9.35 -2.98
CA GLN A 149 -9.75 -9.66 -4.38
C GLN A 149 -8.95 -10.95 -4.51
N LEU A 150 -7.92 -11.12 -3.67
CA LEU A 150 -7.04 -12.30 -3.70
C LEU A 150 -7.76 -13.56 -3.26
N PHE A 151 -8.66 -13.50 -2.28
CA PHE A 151 -9.48 -14.65 -1.89
C PHE A 151 -10.55 -14.99 -2.93
N SER A 152 -10.99 -14.00 -3.72
CA SER A 152 -11.92 -14.22 -4.83
C SER A 152 -11.24 -14.83 -6.06
N VAL A 153 -9.95 -14.54 -6.26
CA VAL A 153 -9.13 -15.18 -7.28
C VAL A 153 -8.77 -16.57 -6.78
N GLN A 154 -9.20 -17.59 -7.52
CA GLN A 154 -8.75 -18.95 -7.24
C GLN A 154 -7.22 -18.96 -7.38
N MET A 155 -6.50 -19.23 -6.28
CA MET A 155 -5.03 -19.12 -6.12
C MET A 155 -4.24 -20.17 -6.94
N ASN A 156 -4.61 -20.34 -8.21
CA ASN A 156 -4.10 -21.37 -9.09
C ASN A 156 -2.76 -20.98 -9.75
N SER A 157 -2.38 -19.69 -9.69
CA SER A 157 -1.15 -19.16 -10.27
C SER A 157 -0.54 -18.05 -9.42
N LEU A 158 0.72 -18.22 -9.01
CA LEU A 158 1.49 -17.19 -8.31
C LEU A 158 1.69 -15.93 -9.15
N GLU A 159 1.75 -16.04 -10.48
CA GLU A 159 1.89 -14.89 -11.38
C GLU A 159 0.66 -13.99 -11.33
N GLU A 160 -0.53 -14.59 -11.24
CA GLU A 160 -1.78 -13.86 -11.14
C GLU A 160 -1.91 -13.14 -9.78
N VAL A 161 -1.52 -13.83 -8.70
CA VAL A 161 -1.43 -13.24 -7.35
C VAL A 161 -0.48 -12.04 -7.35
N ALA A 162 0.71 -12.21 -7.91
CA ALA A 162 1.69 -11.14 -8.01
C ALA A 162 1.17 -9.96 -8.85
N ARG A 163 0.45 -10.23 -9.94
CA ARG A 163 -0.17 -9.20 -10.78
C ARG A 163 -1.21 -8.40 -10.00
N VAL A 164 -2.14 -9.05 -9.31
CA VAL A 164 -3.18 -8.39 -8.50
C VAL A 164 -2.56 -7.53 -7.40
N ILE A 165 -1.56 -8.07 -6.69
CA ILE A 165 -0.84 -7.32 -5.65
C ILE A 165 -0.12 -6.11 -6.25
N LYS A 166 0.53 -6.24 -7.41
CA LYS A 166 1.23 -5.13 -8.08
C LYS A 166 0.28 -4.05 -8.58
N ASP A 167 -0.87 -4.45 -9.12
CA ASP A 167 -1.94 -3.56 -9.61
C ASP A 167 -2.64 -2.77 -8.48
N SER A 168 -2.44 -3.18 -7.23
CA SER A 168 -2.95 -2.47 -6.04
C SER A 168 -2.12 -1.23 -5.66
N LEU A 169 -0.88 -1.11 -6.14
CA LEU A 169 0.12 -0.10 -5.72
C LEU A 169 0.58 -0.17 -4.25
N LEU A 170 0.04 -1.09 -3.44
CA LEU A 170 0.40 -1.22 -2.02
C LEU A 170 1.88 -1.59 -1.81
N PRO A 171 2.51 -2.50 -2.58
CA PRO A 171 3.94 -2.78 -2.41
C PRO A 171 4.83 -1.55 -2.61
N GLN A 172 4.50 -0.71 -3.60
CA GLN A 172 5.22 0.52 -3.89
C GLN A 172 5.00 1.55 -2.78
N ALA A 173 3.75 1.75 -2.35
CA ALA A 173 3.40 2.66 -1.27
C ALA A 173 4.03 2.25 0.07
N ALA A 174 4.15 0.94 0.31
CA ALA A 174 4.80 0.36 1.48
C ALA A 174 6.31 0.64 1.55
N SER A 175 6.91 1.20 0.50
CA SER A 175 8.27 1.76 0.61
C SER A 175 8.35 2.89 1.64
N HIS A 176 7.23 3.51 2.01
CA HIS A 176 7.17 4.36 3.20
C HIS A 176 6.89 3.53 4.48
N PRO A 177 7.74 3.58 5.53
CA PRO A 177 7.60 2.74 6.72
C PRO A 177 6.26 2.84 7.44
N ALA A 178 5.63 4.03 7.46
CA ALA A 178 4.32 4.21 8.08
C ALA A 178 3.22 3.40 7.37
N ILE A 179 3.24 3.37 6.03
CA ILE A 179 2.28 2.58 5.25
C ILE A 179 2.56 1.09 5.44
N PHE A 180 3.84 0.69 5.34
CA PHE A 180 4.25 -0.70 5.56
C PHE A 180 3.72 -1.24 6.88
N ARG A 181 3.88 -0.50 7.98
CA ARG A 181 3.45 -0.94 9.31
C ARG A 181 1.96 -1.27 9.34
N ILE A 182 1.10 -0.42 8.78
CA ILE A 182 -0.34 -0.66 8.78
C ILE A 182 -0.69 -1.90 7.96
N ILE A 183 -0.14 -2.03 6.75
CA ILE A 183 -0.36 -3.21 5.91
C ILE A 183 0.11 -4.48 6.62
N ASN A 184 1.30 -4.42 7.22
CA ASN A 184 1.93 -5.52 7.91
C ASN A 184 1.13 -5.96 9.15
N GLU A 185 0.54 -5.02 9.90
CA GLU A 185 -0.36 -5.36 11.02
C GLU A 185 -1.66 -6.03 10.52
N ILE A 186 -2.24 -5.59 9.40
CA ILE A 186 -3.42 -6.26 8.81
C ILE A 186 -3.06 -7.70 8.39
N PHE A 187 -1.90 -7.91 7.79
CA PHE A 187 -1.43 -9.25 7.43
C PHE A 187 -1.12 -10.13 8.65
N LYS A 188 -0.56 -9.57 9.72
CA LYS A 188 -0.39 -10.28 11.00
C LYS A 188 -1.74 -10.76 11.53
N ASN A 189 -2.74 -9.89 11.53
CA ASN A 189 -4.10 -10.25 11.96
C ASN A 189 -4.69 -11.36 11.09
N ALA A 190 -4.57 -11.24 9.75
CA ALA A 190 -5.04 -12.29 8.83
C ALA A 190 -4.33 -13.63 9.05
N LEU A 191 -3.02 -13.61 9.31
CA LEU A 191 -2.24 -14.82 9.59
C LEU A 191 -2.70 -15.47 10.91
N MET A 192 -2.94 -14.67 11.95
CA MET A 192 -3.43 -15.14 13.24
C MET A 192 -4.84 -15.72 13.16
N GLU A 193 -5.76 -15.04 12.49
CA GLU A 193 -7.16 -15.44 12.38
C GLU A 193 -7.34 -16.71 11.54
N THR A 194 -6.43 -16.98 10.60
CA THR A 194 -6.48 -18.17 9.75
C THR A 194 -5.55 -19.29 10.22
N ASP A 195 -4.89 -19.15 11.36
CA ASP A 195 -3.86 -20.09 11.85
C ASP A 195 -2.83 -20.48 10.76
N GLY A 196 -2.50 -19.55 9.86
CA GLY A 196 -1.47 -19.76 8.85
C GLY A 196 -1.89 -20.59 7.63
N THR A 197 -3.14 -20.45 7.16
CA THR A 197 -3.55 -21.04 5.87
C THR A 197 -2.55 -20.75 4.73
N SER A 198 -2.41 -21.71 3.83
CA SER A 198 -1.47 -21.62 2.70
C SER A 198 -1.70 -20.38 1.83
N GLU A 199 -2.96 -19.98 1.69
CA GLU A 199 -3.42 -18.85 0.91
C GLU A 199 -2.93 -17.53 1.53
N VAL A 200 -3.16 -17.33 2.84
CA VAL A 200 -2.69 -16.12 3.54
C VAL A 200 -1.18 -16.03 3.53
N VAL A 201 -0.50 -17.15 3.80
CA VAL A 201 0.96 -17.20 3.80
C VAL A 201 1.52 -16.88 2.41
N THR A 202 0.92 -17.41 1.34
CA THR A 202 1.29 -17.09 -0.05
C THR A 202 1.13 -15.61 -0.35
N ILE A 203 0.00 -14.99 0.05
CA ILE A 203 -0.24 -13.55 -0.14
C ILE A 203 0.87 -12.73 0.54
N ILE A 204 1.19 -13.06 1.80
CA ILE A 204 2.21 -12.36 2.60
C ILE A 204 3.59 -12.48 1.93
N GLN A 205 3.95 -13.67 1.45
CA GLN A 205 5.22 -13.92 0.78
C GLN A 205 5.33 -13.12 -0.53
N VAL A 206 4.34 -13.22 -1.40
CA VAL A 206 4.33 -12.52 -2.69
C VAL A 206 4.34 -11.01 -2.47
N PHE A 207 3.56 -10.50 -1.51
CA PHE A 207 3.61 -9.09 -1.14
C PHE A 207 5.00 -8.68 -0.66
N THR A 208 5.61 -9.45 0.24
CA THR A 208 6.94 -9.15 0.79
C THR A 208 7.99 -9.11 -0.31
N GLN A 209 7.97 -10.07 -1.24
CA GLN A 209 8.86 -10.08 -2.41
C GLN A 209 8.69 -8.82 -3.27
N LEU A 210 7.46 -8.46 -3.61
CA LEU A 210 7.16 -7.29 -4.43
C LEU A 210 7.56 -5.98 -3.73
N PHE A 211 7.31 -5.87 -2.43
CA PHE A 211 7.77 -4.75 -1.61
C PHE A 211 9.29 -4.63 -1.62
N LEU A 212 10.03 -5.73 -1.41
CA LEU A 212 11.48 -5.72 -1.41
C LEU A 212 12.03 -5.32 -2.79
N GLN A 213 11.39 -5.77 -3.88
CA GLN A 213 11.74 -5.35 -5.24
C GLN A 213 11.49 -3.84 -5.46
N ALA A 214 10.33 -3.31 -5.04
CA ALA A 214 10.03 -1.89 -5.12
C ALA A 214 11.05 -1.07 -4.32
N HIS A 215 11.31 -1.47 -3.09
CA HIS A 215 12.30 -0.86 -2.19
C HIS A 215 13.73 -0.89 -2.76
N GLN A 216 14.11 -1.91 -3.53
CA GLN A 216 15.40 -1.99 -4.20
C GLN A 216 15.52 -1.01 -5.38
N ASN A 217 14.42 -0.82 -6.11
CA ASN A 217 14.35 0.01 -7.31
C ASN A 217 14.18 1.52 -7.01
N GLU A 218 13.83 1.88 -5.78
CA GLU A 218 13.73 3.29 -5.37
C GLU A 218 15.07 4.06 -5.48
N ASN A 219 14.97 5.33 -5.87
CA ASN A 219 16.11 6.24 -5.94
C ASN A 219 16.81 6.34 -4.58
N LYS A 220 18.14 6.13 -4.57
CA LYS A 220 18.97 6.04 -3.35
C LYS A 220 18.84 7.23 -2.38
N GLN A 221 18.39 8.39 -2.83
CA GLN A 221 18.26 9.60 -2.00
C GLN A 221 17.11 9.54 -0.98
N HIS A 222 16.07 8.72 -1.18
CA HIS A 222 14.86 8.72 -0.34
C HIS A 222 14.57 7.35 0.31
N LYS A 223 15.57 6.45 0.31
CA LYS A 223 15.41 5.06 0.75
C LYS A 223 15.58 4.92 2.25
N PHE A 224 14.56 4.42 2.95
CA PHE A 224 14.67 4.07 4.37
C PHE A 224 15.47 2.76 4.55
N PRO A 225 16.17 2.57 5.67
CA PRO A 225 16.85 1.30 5.93
C PRO A 225 15.84 0.19 6.29
N LEU A 226 16.15 -1.09 6.01
CA LEU A 226 15.26 -2.24 6.32
C LEU A 226 14.82 -2.30 7.79
N LYS A 227 15.66 -1.81 8.73
CA LYS A 227 15.32 -1.69 10.16
C LYS A 227 14.12 -0.75 10.46
N ALA A 228 13.70 0.08 9.51
CA ALA A 228 12.53 0.93 9.66
C ALA A 228 11.21 0.15 9.49
N TYR A 229 11.26 -0.98 8.78
CA TYR A 229 10.10 -1.80 8.40
C TYR A 229 9.89 -2.98 9.36
N PHE A 230 10.97 -3.63 9.81
CA PHE A 230 10.90 -4.82 10.66
C PHE A 230 11.35 -4.54 12.12
N PRO A 231 10.88 -5.33 13.11
CA PRO A 231 11.23 -5.13 14.52
C PRO A 231 12.74 -5.08 14.80
N ASN A 232 13.15 -4.18 15.71
CA ASN A 232 14.57 -4.00 16.05
C ASN A 232 15.20 -5.20 16.78
N HIS A 233 14.39 -5.95 17.54
CA HIS A 233 14.87 -7.05 18.37
C HIS A 233 15.23 -8.32 17.56
N HIS A 234 14.72 -8.45 16.33
CA HIS A 234 15.00 -9.59 15.43
C HIS A 234 15.83 -9.21 14.20
N GLN A 235 16.55 -8.08 14.23
CA GLN A 235 17.36 -7.60 13.09
C GLN A 235 18.43 -8.60 12.58
N PRO A 236 19.05 -9.46 13.41
CA PRO A 236 19.92 -10.52 12.89
C PRO A 236 19.15 -11.53 12.03
N LEU A 237 17.97 -11.97 12.50
CA LEU A 237 17.10 -12.89 11.78
C LEU A 237 16.60 -12.29 10.47
N VAL A 238 16.09 -11.05 10.50
CA VAL A 238 15.63 -10.32 9.31
C VAL A 238 16.74 -10.21 8.27
N ARG A 239 17.98 -9.94 8.68
CA ARG A 239 19.11 -9.83 7.74
C ARG A 239 19.44 -11.15 7.06
N SER A 240 19.36 -12.26 7.78
CA SER A 240 19.59 -13.58 7.19
C SER A 240 18.44 -13.96 6.25
N LEU A 241 17.20 -13.78 6.67
CA LEU A 241 16.00 -14.11 5.88
C LEU A 241 15.83 -13.22 4.63
N ALA A 242 16.19 -11.93 4.70
CA ALA A 242 16.06 -11.00 3.58
C ALA A 242 17.08 -11.23 2.46
N ARG A 243 18.09 -12.09 2.67
CA ARG A 243 19.05 -12.46 1.63
C ARG A 243 18.34 -13.32 0.60
N ARG A 244 18.47 -13.01 -0.70
CA ARG A 244 17.79 -13.80 -1.72
C ARG A 244 18.58 -15.05 -2.09
N PRO A 245 17.92 -16.19 -2.34
CA PRO A 245 18.60 -17.44 -2.70
C PRO A 245 19.54 -17.32 -3.89
N PHE A 246 19.16 -16.54 -4.91
CA PHE A 246 20.00 -16.33 -6.10
C PHE A 246 21.23 -15.44 -5.86
N GLU A 247 21.28 -14.72 -4.74
CA GLU A 247 22.46 -13.93 -4.31
C GLU A 247 23.50 -14.83 -3.60
N LEU A 248 23.18 -16.11 -3.39
CA LEU A 248 24.02 -17.11 -2.77
C LEU A 248 24.34 -18.25 -3.75
N PRO A 249 25.60 -18.72 -3.80
CA PRO A 249 25.92 -19.96 -4.50
C PRO A 249 25.11 -21.12 -3.92
N THR A 250 24.55 -21.99 -4.77
CA THR A 250 23.73 -23.14 -4.35
C THR A 250 24.45 -24.05 -3.33
N ALA A 251 25.77 -24.17 -3.43
CA ALA A 251 26.59 -24.92 -2.48
C ALA A 251 26.54 -24.39 -1.03
N SER A 252 26.13 -23.13 -0.85
CA SER A 252 26.02 -22.47 0.46
C SER A 252 24.59 -22.44 1.02
N TRP A 253 23.59 -22.90 0.25
CA TRP A 253 22.20 -22.90 0.69
C TRP A 253 22.00 -23.79 1.91
N SER A 254 22.62 -24.98 1.94
CA SER A 254 22.55 -25.90 3.08
C SER A 254 23.03 -25.26 4.38
N GLN A 255 24.20 -24.60 4.33
CA GLN A 255 24.78 -23.89 5.47
C GLN A 255 23.91 -22.69 5.89
N HIS A 256 23.37 -21.95 4.93
CA HIS A 256 22.52 -20.80 5.21
C HIS A 256 21.20 -21.21 5.88
N VAL A 257 20.53 -22.23 5.34
CA VAL A 257 19.31 -22.80 5.92
C VAL A 257 19.56 -23.31 7.33
N LYS A 258 20.66 -24.05 7.56
CA LYS A 258 21.02 -24.49 8.91
C LYS A 258 21.20 -23.30 9.86
N HIS A 259 21.94 -22.28 9.44
CA HIS A 259 22.14 -21.08 10.24
C HIS A 259 20.82 -20.36 10.59
N VAL A 260 19.92 -20.19 9.61
CA VAL A 260 18.59 -19.61 9.86
C VAL A 260 17.79 -20.47 10.83
N SER A 261 17.79 -21.79 10.62
CA SER A 261 17.09 -22.74 11.49
C SER A 261 17.58 -22.67 12.93
N ASP A 262 18.91 -22.65 13.13
CA ASP A 262 19.54 -22.54 14.44
C ASP A 262 19.21 -21.20 15.11
N MET A 263 19.16 -20.10 14.35
CA MET A 263 18.76 -18.78 14.90
C MET A 263 17.30 -18.76 15.32
N VAL A 264 16.38 -19.27 14.50
CA VAL A 264 14.95 -19.32 14.85
C VAL A 264 14.77 -20.21 16.07
N LYS A 265 15.41 -21.39 16.10
CA LYS A 265 15.36 -22.31 17.24
C LYS A 265 15.89 -21.65 18.51
N ALA A 266 17.06 -21.02 18.46
CA ALA A 266 17.62 -20.31 19.60
C ALA A 266 16.69 -19.19 20.08
N LEU A 267 16.11 -18.40 19.17
CA LEU A 267 15.19 -17.32 19.52
C LEU A 267 13.90 -17.82 20.17
N VAL A 268 13.42 -19.01 19.79
CA VAL A 268 12.18 -19.64 20.32
C VAL A 268 12.44 -20.45 21.60
N GLU A 269 13.64 -20.99 21.79
CA GLU A 269 14.02 -21.78 22.97
C GLU A 269 14.61 -20.93 24.10
N ASP A 270 15.35 -19.87 23.79
CA ASP A 270 15.88 -18.91 24.78
C ASP A 270 14.75 -18.09 25.42
N THR A 271 13.63 -17.99 24.72
CA THR A 271 12.40 -17.33 25.16
C THR A 271 11.55 -18.16 26.13
N ASN A 272 12.19 -18.98 26.99
CA ASN A 272 11.54 -19.66 28.13
C ASN A 272 10.86 -18.68 29.13
N THR A 273 10.86 -17.38 28.86
CA THR A 273 10.14 -16.31 29.57
C THR A 273 9.42 -15.28 28.67
N SER A 274 9.31 -15.48 27.34
CA SER A 274 8.74 -14.45 26.45
C SER A 274 7.23 -14.56 26.26
N SER A 275 6.65 -13.43 25.88
CA SER A 275 5.23 -13.32 25.60
C SER A 275 4.86 -14.13 24.34
N LEU A 276 3.62 -14.62 24.26
CA LEU A 276 3.04 -15.21 23.04
C LEU A 276 3.21 -14.28 21.81
N THR A 277 3.29 -12.98 22.06
CA THR A 277 3.54 -11.95 21.05
C THR A 277 4.91 -12.12 20.37
N ASP A 278 5.97 -12.40 21.13
CA ASP A 278 7.32 -12.54 20.56
C ASP A 278 7.44 -13.79 19.68
N LEU A 279 6.82 -14.90 20.09
CA LEU A 279 6.74 -16.13 19.31
C LEU A 279 6.02 -15.90 17.98
N PHE A 280 4.91 -15.15 18.03
CA PHE A 280 4.15 -14.79 16.85
C PHE A 280 4.95 -13.88 15.90
N GLU A 281 5.68 -12.89 16.41
CA GLU A 281 6.54 -12.04 15.58
C GLU A 281 7.61 -12.86 14.84
N ILE A 282 8.23 -13.84 15.51
CA ILE A 282 9.21 -14.73 14.88
C ILE A 282 8.55 -15.57 13.78
N TRP A 283 7.39 -16.15 14.06
CA TRP A 283 6.64 -16.93 13.07
C TRP A 283 6.23 -16.09 11.86
N PHE A 284 5.70 -14.89 12.10
CA PHE A 284 5.33 -13.96 11.04
C PHE A 284 6.54 -13.56 10.18
N LEU A 285 7.71 -13.33 10.77
CA LEU A 285 8.94 -13.07 10.02
C LEU A 285 9.30 -14.27 9.12
N VAL A 286 9.25 -15.49 9.63
CA VAL A 286 9.50 -16.69 8.80
C VAL A 286 8.47 -16.79 7.67
N ALA A 287 7.19 -16.49 7.94
CA ALA A 287 6.13 -16.45 6.92
C ALA A 287 6.42 -15.42 5.81
N CYS A 288 6.87 -14.21 6.15
CA CYS A 288 7.24 -13.19 5.16
C CYS A 288 8.38 -13.63 4.22
N PHE A 289 9.31 -14.45 4.71
CA PHE A 289 10.49 -14.89 3.97
C PHE A 289 10.47 -16.40 3.68
N GLY A 290 9.33 -16.91 3.22
CA GLY A 290 9.09 -18.34 3.01
C GLY A 290 9.97 -19.03 1.98
N GLU A 291 10.65 -18.30 1.08
CA GLU A 291 11.59 -18.90 0.12
C GLU A 291 12.64 -19.78 0.81
N TRP A 292 13.11 -19.38 2.00
CA TRP A 292 14.07 -20.16 2.76
C TRP A 292 13.47 -21.42 3.38
N VAL A 293 12.15 -21.43 3.65
CA VAL A 293 11.42 -22.60 4.13
C VAL A 293 11.26 -23.62 3.00
N ASP A 294 10.91 -23.18 1.79
CA ASP A 294 10.83 -24.04 0.60
C ASP A 294 12.18 -24.68 0.27
N ILE A 295 13.25 -23.88 0.31
CA ILE A 295 14.62 -24.37 0.13
C ILE A 295 14.98 -25.34 1.25
N ALA A 296 14.57 -25.09 2.49
CA ALA A 296 14.83 -26.00 3.60
C ALA A 296 14.20 -27.38 3.36
N ALA A 297 12.95 -27.43 2.89
CA ALA A 297 12.29 -28.67 2.49
C ALA A 297 13.03 -29.36 1.32
N GLU A 298 13.46 -28.61 0.31
CA GLU A 298 14.22 -29.15 -0.82
C GLU A 298 15.58 -29.73 -0.39
N GLN A 299 16.32 -29.04 0.48
CA GLN A 299 17.62 -29.51 0.98
C GLN A 299 17.48 -30.74 1.87
N LEU A 300 16.39 -30.84 2.65
CA LEU A 300 16.08 -32.02 3.46
C LEU A 300 15.81 -33.24 2.57
N LEU A 301 15.00 -33.09 1.51
CA LEU A 301 14.73 -34.17 0.54
C LEU A 301 16.00 -34.67 -0.17
N LYS A 302 16.98 -33.77 -0.37
CA LYS A 302 18.28 -34.09 -0.97
C LYS A 302 19.30 -34.66 0.03
N ALA A 303 18.95 -34.78 1.31
CA ALA A 303 19.86 -35.14 2.40
C ALA A 303 21.14 -34.26 2.45
N ALA A 304 21.01 -32.99 2.07
CA ALA A 304 22.14 -32.05 1.95
C ALA A 304 22.39 -31.23 3.22
N VAL A 305 21.54 -31.36 4.24
CA VAL A 305 21.60 -30.68 5.53
C VAL A 305 21.31 -31.67 6.65
N GLU A 306 21.86 -31.42 7.83
CA GLU A 306 21.47 -32.13 9.05
C GLU A 306 19.95 -32.00 9.30
N PRO A 307 19.22 -33.13 9.42
CA PRO A 307 17.77 -33.11 9.40
C PRO A 307 17.16 -32.40 10.61
N ASP A 308 17.78 -32.52 11.79
CA ASP A 308 17.18 -32.08 13.06
C ASP A 308 16.85 -30.58 13.09
N ALA A 309 17.79 -29.71 12.67
CA ALA A 309 17.57 -28.27 12.68
C ALA A 309 16.50 -27.85 11.65
N VAL A 310 16.53 -28.47 10.47
CA VAL A 310 15.62 -28.16 9.36
C VAL A 310 14.21 -28.68 9.63
N LEU A 311 14.07 -29.92 10.11
CA LEU A 311 12.80 -30.48 10.54
C LEU A 311 12.17 -29.64 11.65
N TRP A 312 12.98 -29.13 12.59
CA TRP A 312 12.50 -28.24 13.64
C TRP A 312 11.93 -26.95 13.04
N LEU A 313 12.61 -26.33 12.08
CA LEU A 313 12.14 -25.11 11.41
C LEU A 313 10.82 -25.36 10.65
N LEU A 314 10.73 -26.47 9.90
CA LEU A 314 9.51 -26.84 9.17
C LEU A 314 8.34 -27.10 10.13
N ALA A 315 8.59 -27.81 11.23
CA ALA A 315 7.59 -28.07 12.26
C ALA A 315 7.14 -26.77 12.95
N PHE A 316 8.06 -25.84 13.21
CA PHE A 316 7.75 -24.52 13.74
C PHE A 316 6.90 -23.69 12.77
N TYR A 317 7.25 -23.71 11.49
CA TYR A 317 6.53 -22.99 10.44
C TYR A 317 5.08 -23.45 10.30
N CYS A 318 4.84 -24.77 10.32
CA CYS A 318 3.50 -25.34 10.24
C CYS A 318 2.72 -25.23 11.55
N CYS A 319 3.40 -25.30 12.70
CA CYS A 319 2.78 -25.35 14.02
C CYS A 319 3.59 -24.51 15.04
N PRO A 320 3.43 -23.17 15.01
CA PRO A 320 4.21 -22.28 15.88
C PRO A 320 3.81 -22.39 17.35
N LYS A 321 2.54 -22.71 17.63
CA LYS A 321 1.96 -22.77 18.99
C LYS A 321 2.30 -24.06 19.76
N THR A 322 2.84 -25.08 19.09
CA THR A 322 3.13 -26.38 19.70
C THR A 322 4.28 -26.26 20.69
N GLU A 323 4.13 -26.79 21.91
CA GLU A 323 5.20 -26.81 22.90
C GLU A 323 6.43 -27.58 22.37
N ASN A 324 7.64 -27.16 22.75
CA ASN A 324 8.90 -27.75 22.25
C ASN A 324 8.96 -29.28 22.41
N GLN A 325 8.36 -29.82 23.48
CA GLN A 325 8.29 -31.27 23.73
C GLN A 325 7.38 -32.00 22.72
N GLN A 326 6.24 -31.40 22.37
CA GLN A 326 5.33 -31.94 21.35
C GLN A 326 5.90 -31.79 19.94
N ARG A 327 6.62 -30.69 19.66
CA ARG A 327 7.28 -30.48 18.37
C ARG A 327 8.35 -31.54 18.09
N THR A 328 9.15 -31.89 19.10
CA THR A 328 10.14 -32.98 19.01
C THR A 328 9.49 -34.33 18.70
N GLN A 329 8.26 -34.58 19.15
CA GLN A 329 7.51 -35.80 18.84
C GLN A 329 6.93 -35.82 17.42
N THR A 330 6.61 -34.64 16.85
CA THR A 330 6.13 -34.53 15.45
C THR A 330 7.27 -34.68 14.44
N MET A 331 8.53 -34.54 14.88
CA MET A 331 9.73 -34.71 14.06
C MET A 331 10.18 -36.17 13.89
N VAL A 332 9.56 -37.12 14.61
CA VAL A 332 9.86 -38.58 14.58
C VAL A 332 8.96 -39.29 13.57
#